data_AF-A0AAU3JT60-F1
#
_entry.id   AF-A0AAU3JT60-F1
#
_cell.length_a   1.000
_cell.length_b   1.000
_cell.length_c   1.000
_cell.angle_alpha   90.00
_cell.angle_beta   90.00
_cell.angle_gamma   90.00
#
_symmetry.space_group_name_H-M   'P 1'
#
loop_
_entity.id
_entity.type
_entity.pdbx_description
1 polymer ?
#
loop_
_entity_poly.entity_id
_entity_poly.type
_entity_poly.pdbx_seq_one_letter_code
_entity_poly.pdbx_strand_id
1 'polypeptide(L)'
;MQQQRVDLEIGDRVFMTMPGSDVCDHMHVSDRVMEVEVQERGAQLFKDGQSFSFPILWGEAGIYTDSITNKPYTYDAEKKAA
;
A
#
# COMPACT_ATOMS: atom_id res chain seq x y z
N MET A 1 -4.73 -14.03 -14.04
CA MET A 1 -3.44 -14.22 -13.35
C MET A 1 -3.74 -14.45 -11.88
N GLN A 2 -2.99 -15.31 -11.19
CA GLN A 2 -3.19 -15.61 -9.78
C GLN A 2 -2.39 -14.58 -8.97
N GLN A 3 -3.05 -13.79 -8.12
CA GLN A 3 -2.42 -12.76 -7.31
C GLN A 3 -1.61 -13.40 -6.17
N GLN A 4 -0.38 -12.93 -5.95
CA GLN A 4 0.50 -13.43 -4.89
C GLN A 4 0.35 -12.60 -3.62
N ARG A 5 -0.11 -13.23 -2.53
CA ARG A 5 -0.22 -12.58 -1.21
C ARG A 5 1.15 -12.22 -0.64
N VAL A 6 1.23 -11.03 -0.05
CA VAL A 6 2.39 -10.51 0.69
C VAL A 6 1.92 -10.05 2.07
N ASP A 7 2.41 -10.71 3.13
CA ASP A 7 2.15 -10.31 4.51
C ASP A 7 3.02 -9.11 4.90
N LEU A 8 2.41 -8.14 5.58
CA LEU A 8 3.01 -6.86 5.93
C LEU A 8 3.05 -6.66 7.45
N GLU A 9 3.98 -5.82 7.90
CA GLU A 9 4.04 -5.32 9.27
C GLU A 9 4.07 -3.79 9.29
N ILE A 10 3.73 -3.19 10.43
CA ILE A 10 3.84 -1.74 10.60
C ILE A 10 5.31 -1.33 10.42
N GLY A 11 5.54 -0.32 9.60
CA GLY A 11 6.88 0.16 9.23
C GLY A 11 7.42 -0.47 7.94
N ASP A 12 6.80 -1.53 7.41
CA ASP A 12 7.19 -2.06 6.10
C ASP A 12 6.99 -0.99 5.02
N ARG A 13 7.95 -0.92 4.09
CA ARG A 13 7.83 -0.16 2.85
C ARG A 13 7.79 -1.11 1.66
N VAL A 14 6.80 -0.94 0.80
CA VAL A 14 6.59 -1.80 -0.37
C VAL A 14 6.38 -0.98 -1.63
N PHE A 15 6.78 -1.52 -2.77
CA PHE A 15 6.36 -1.06 -4.09
C PHE A 15 5.16 -1.88 -4.54
N MET A 16 4.06 -1.22 -4.86
CA MET A 16 2.86 -1.89 -5.36
C MET A 16 2.09 -0.99 -6.33
N THR A 17 1.35 -1.61 -7.24
CA THR A 17 0.43 -0.90 -8.14
C THR A 17 -0.77 -0.41 -7.35
N MET A 18 -1.04 0.90 -7.41
CA MET A 18 -2.16 1.50 -6.69
C MET A 18 -3.49 1.05 -7.26
N PRO A 19 -4.47 0.71 -6.40
CA PRO A 19 -5.79 0.29 -6.84
C PRO A 19 -6.57 1.47 -7.43
N GLY A 20 -7.60 1.18 -8.22
CA GLY A 20 -8.61 2.17 -8.64
C GLY A 20 -9.59 2.50 -7.51
N SER A 21 -9.08 3.04 -6.41
CA SER A 21 -9.90 3.63 -5.35
C SER A 21 -10.17 5.10 -5.67
N ASP A 22 -11.30 5.66 -5.21
CA ASP A 22 -11.63 7.09 -5.43
C ASP A 22 -10.50 8.02 -4.99
N VAL A 23 -9.76 7.65 -3.93
CA VAL A 23 -8.61 8.39 -3.40
C VAL A 23 -7.41 8.31 -4.35
N CYS A 24 -7.07 7.12 -4.84
CA CYS A 24 -5.98 6.95 -5.82
C CYS A 24 -6.31 7.61 -7.16
N ASP A 25 -7.56 7.55 -7.61
CA ASP A 25 -8.05 8.18 -8.84
C ASP A 25 -7.97 9.71 -8.73
N HIS A 26 -8.42 10.27 -7.60
CA HIS A 26 -8.36 11.70 -7.31
C HIS A 26 -6.91 12.23 -7.33
N MET A 27 -5.96 11.43 -6.85
CA MET A 27 -4.53 11.77 -6.88
C MET A 27 -3.83 11.43 -8.20
N HIS A 28 -4.53 10.84 -9.17
CA HIS A 28 -3.98 10.36 -10.44
C HIS A 28 -2.80 9.38 -10.29
N VAL A 29 -2.91 8.47 -9.32
CA VAL A 29 -1.90 7.43 -9.06
C VAL A 29 -2.41 6.01 -9.30
N SER A 30 -3.69 5.81 -9.59
CA SER A 30 -4.23 4.50 -9.98
C SER A 30 -3.45 3.88 -11.14
N ASP A 31 -3.27 2.57 -11.07
CA ASP A 31 -2.44 1.77 -12.01
C ASP A 31 -0.96 2.16 -12.06
N ARG A 32 -0.49 3.07 -11.19
CA ARG A 32 0.93 3.40 -11.06
C ARG A 32 1.54 2.64 -9.89
N VAL A 33 2.80 2.26 -10.06
CA VAL A 33 3.61 1.71 -8.96
C VAL A 33 4.04 2.87 -8.06
N MET A 34 3.75 2.76 -6.77
CA MET A 34 4.14 3.73 -5.74
C MET A 34 4.88 3.03 -4.61
N GLU A 35 5.79 3.74 -3.94
CA GLU A 35 6.32 3.32 -2.65
C GLU A 35 5.27 3.61 -1.57
N VAL A 36 4.93 2.62 -0.76
CA VAL A 36 3.90 2.71 0.28
C VAL A 36 4.48 2.22 1.60
N GLU A 37 4.38 3.04 2.63
CA GLU A 37 4.71 2.67 4.00
C GLU A 37 3.44 2.28 4.76
N VAL A 38 3.49 1.13 5.43
CA VAL A 38 2.41 0.64 6.29
C VAL A 38 2.51 1.31 7.65
N GLN A 39 1.51 2.11 8.03
CA GLN A 39 1.45 2.82 9.30
C GLN A 39 0.30 2.30 10.17
N GLU A 40 0.37 2.52 11.49
CA GLU A 40 -0.68 2.06 12.43
C GLU A 40 -2.09 2.57 12.07
N ARG A 41 -2.18 3.75 11.43
CA ARG A 41 -3.44 4.44 11.11
C ARG A 41 -3.64 4.69 9.62
N GLY A 42 -3.00 3.90 8.77
CA GLY A 42 -3.12 4.06 7.32
C GLY A 42 -1.86 3.71 6.56
N ALA A 43 -1.77 4.24 5.35
CA ALA A 43 -0.68 4.02 4.42
C ALA A 43 -0.17 5.36 3.93
N GLN A 44 1.15 5.57 4.01
CA GLN A 44 1.79 6.77 3.49
C GLN A 44 2.36 6.47 2.11
N LEU A 45 1.89 7.19 1.09
CA LEU A 45 2.43 7.10 -0.26
C LEU A 45 3.68 7.97 -0.39
N PHE A 46 4.68 7.45 -1.07
CA PHE A 46 5.93 8.13 -1.39
C PHE A 46 6.14 8.17 -2.90
N LYS A 47 6.76 9.25 -3.36
CA LYS A 47 7.25 9.43 -4.72
C LYS A 47 8.66 10.01 -4.64
N ASP A 48 9.62 9.34 -5.28
CA ASP A 48 11.03 9.75 -5.29
C ASP A 48 11.60 9.96 -3.86
N GLY A 49 11.18 9.09 -2.93
CA GLY A 49 11.60 9.11 -1.52
C GLY A 49 10.92 10.19 -0.64
N GLN A 50 10.05 11.02 -1.20
CA GLN A 50 9.32 12.05 -0.47
C GLN A 50 7.85 11.67 -0.28
N SER A 51 7.24 12.10 0.84
CA SER A 51 5.81 11.93 1.07
C SER A 51 5.02 12.61 -0.05
N PHE A 52 4.21 11.84 -0.75
CA PHE A 52 3.44 12.30 -1.90
C PHE A 52 2.07 12.87 -1.48
N SER A 53 1.46 12.29 -0.45
CA SER A 53 0.12 12.65 0.04
C SER A 53 0.10 12.74 1.56
N PHE A 54 -1.02 13.15 2.14
CA PHE A 54 -1.34 12.75 3.51
C PHE A 54 -1.59 11.23 3.57
N PRO A 55 -1.43 10.57 4.73
CA PRO A 55 -1.74 9.16 4.86
C PRO A 55 -3.18 8.86 4.45
N ILE A 56 -3.37 7.78 3.70
CA ILE A 56 -4.68 7.28 3.26
C ILE A 56 -5.02 6.00 4.04
N LEU A 57 -6.27 5.55 4.02
CA LEU A 57 -6.65 4.32 4.69
C LEU A 57 -6.03 3.10 3.99
N TRP A 58 -5.82 2.01 4.74
CA TRP A 58 -5.29 0.76 4.17
C TRP A 58 -6.10 0.28 2.97
N GLY A 59 -7.43 0.24 3.09
CA GLY A 59 -8.30 -0.20 2.00
C GLY A 59 -8.21 0.67 0.75
N GLU A 60 -7.92 1.97 0.90
CA GLU A 60 -7.74 2.91 -0.22
C GLU A 60 -6.41 2.66 -0.94
N ALA A 61 -5.38 2.22 -0.22
CA ALA A 61 -4.07 1.88 -0.74
C ALA A 61 -3.96 0.44 -1.29
N GLY A 62 -5.00 -0.39 -1.12
CA GLY A 62 -4.95 -1.81 -1.48
C GLY A 62 -4.27 -2.70 -0.44
N ILE A 63 -4.26 -2.27 0.83
CA ILE A 63 -3.86 -3.05 1.99
C ILE A 63 -5.11 -3.55 2.71
N TYR A 64 -5.13 -4.83 3.02
CA TYR A 64 -6.26 -5.52 3.65
C TYR A 64 -5.84 -6.06 5.02
N THR A 65 -6.83 -6.30 5.88
CA THR A 65 -6.61 -6.93 7.18
C THR A 65 -6.99 -8.40 7.12
N ASP A 66 -6.08 -9.28 7.53
CA ASP A 66 -6.36 -10.71 7.67
C ASP A 66 -7.34 -10.93 8.84
N SER A 67 -8.48 -11.58 8.59
CA SER A 67 -9.52 -11.76 9.62
C SER A 67 -9.14 -12.76 10.72
N ILE A 68 -8.09 -13.56 10.53
CA ILE A 68 -7.60 -14.54 11.50
C ILE A 68 -6.49 -13.93 12.34
N THR A 69 -5.50 -13.28 11.71
CA THR A 69 -4.30 -12.76 12.39
C THR A 69 -4.40 -11.29 12.76
N ASN A 70 -5.37 -10.55 12.22
CA ASN A 70 -5.49 -9.09 12.28
C ASN A 70 -4.25 -8.34 11.73
N LYS A 71 -3.38 -9.02 10.97
CA LYS A 71 -2.20 -8.40 10.35
C LYS A 71 -2.54 -7.82 8.96
N PRO A 72 -1.88 -6.73 8.55
CA PRO A 72 -2.03 -6.19 7.20
C PRO A 72 -1.40 -7.12 6.17
N TYR A 73 -2.00 -7.19 4.99
CA TYR A 73 -1.46 -7.88 3.83
C TYR A 73 -1.86 -7.17 2.53
N THR A 74 -1.14 -7.43 1.45
CA THR A 74 -1.48 -6.97 0.10
C THR A 74 -1.18 -8.05 -0.93
N TYR A 75 -1.30 -7.72 -2.22
CA TYR A 75 -1.00 -8.63 -3.33
C TYR A 75 0.01 -8.01 -4.29
N ASP A 76 0.83 -8.87 -4.91
CA ASP A 76 1.73 -8.54 -6.02
C ASP A 76 2.65 -7.33 -5.71
N ALA A 77 3.11 -7.22 -4.46
CA ALA A 77 3.96 -6.14 -3.96
C ALA A 77 5.42 -6.60 -3.75
N GLU A 78 6.36 -5.67 -3.90
CA GLU A 78 7.79 -5.89 -3.64
C GLU A 78 8.21 -5.16 -2.36
N LYS A 79 8.76 -5.87 -1.36
CA LYS A 79 9.29 -5.22 -0.16
C LYS A 79 10.57 -4.46 -0.48
N LYS A 80 10.64 -3.19 -0.08
CA LYS A 80 11.86 -2.40 -0.15
C LYS A 80 12.86 -2.98 0.84
N ALA A 81 14.04 -3.37 0.34
CA ALA A 81 15.13 -3.80 1.20
C ALA A 81 15.53 -2.67 2.16
N ALA A 82 15.82 -3.03 3.41
CA ALA A 82 16.29 -2.10 4.45
C ALA A 82 17.65 -1.49 4.11
#